data_AF-A0A925VAN9-F1
#
_entry.id   AF-A0A925VAN9-F1
#
_cell.length_a   1.000
_cell.length_b   1.000
_cell.length_c   1.000
_cell.angle_alpha   90.00
_cell.angle_beta   90.00
_cell.angle_gamma   90.00
#
_symmetry.space_group_name_H-M   'P 1'
#
loop_
_entity.id
_entity.type
_entity.pdbx_description
1 polymer ?
#
loop_
_entity_poly.entity_id
_entity_poly.type
_entity_poly.pdbx_seq_one_letter_code
_entity_poly.pdbx_strand_id
1 'polypeptide(L)'
;VIECYDVSHIQGSDTVASMVTFVDGVPEKSRYRSFRIRGVRTDGNEGTLAQGSRQNDDFASMYEVLGRRFQRALSGTDRGDEDDAWSLPDLVVIDGGKGQLGQVLAVIGDLGVPIGAEGVDVVALAKERKDIIGRGRDAVARLREQRQASAPAVAQDAPAEIVEGAGESDGEPADTPELVQAAEHAEQVESEEIAAHEADARDPEQAPGQAWIDYVVAQASASADAGPDVYRVRPERVFVPGIREAINLKPGSSERYLMERVRDEAHRFAITLHRKRRSKRSLKSALDEIDGVGPALKRALVKHFGSVAAIRTAEVAALCEVRGIGQSLAERIRATLGRG
;
A
#
# COMPACT_ATOMS: atom_id res chain seq x y z
N VAL A 1 -12.45 -11.64 12.37
CA VAL A 1 -11.44 -10.61 12.74
C VAL A 1 -10.24 -10.71 11.81
N ILE A 2 -9.89 -9.60 11.15
CA ILE A 2 -8.68 -9.47 10.34
C ILE A 2 -7.74 -8.49 11.05
N GLU A 3 -6.48 -8.85 11.21
CA GLU A 3 -5.43 -7.94 11.70
C GLU A 3 -4.40 -7.69 10.60
N CYS A 4 -4.11 -6.42 10.34
CA CYS A 4 -3.07 -6.04 9.38
C CYS A 4 -1.91 -5.33 10.05
N TYR A 5 -0.71 -5.77 9.71
CA TYR A 5 0.55 -5.28 10.27
C TYR A 5 1.36 -4.55 9.20
N ASP A 6 1.70 -3.30 9.49
CA ASP A 6 2.69 -2.53 8.73
C ASP A 6 3.91 -2.29 9.62
N VAL A 7 5.09 -2.71 9.13
CA VAL A 7 6.38 -2.44 9.79
C VAL A 7 7.21 -1.55 8.90
N SER A 8 7.16 -0.27 9.25
CA SER A 8 7.80 0.80 8.51
C SER A 8 9.09 1.25 9.20
N HIS A 9 10.21 1.12 8.49
CA HIS A 9 11.49 1.67 8.89
C HIS A 9 11.62 3.13 8.46
N ILE A 10 11.67 4.06 9.42
CA ILE A 10 12.18 5.41 9.15
C ILE A 10 13.69 5.38 9.31
N GLN A 11 14.43 5.90 8.31
CA GLN A 11 15.84 6.24 8.50
C GLN A 11 15.97 7.22 9.68
N GLY A 12 16.52 6.72 10.79
CA GLY A 12 16.65 7.43 12.06
C GLY A 12 15.91 6.72 13.21
N SER A 13 16.63 5.78 13.83
CA SER A 13 16.56 5.27 15.21
C SER A 13 15.25 4.78 15.87
N ASP A 14 14.05 5.04 15.34
CA ASP A 14 12.79 4.62 15.98
C ASP A 14 11.90 3.83 15.02
N THR A 15 12.11 2.52 14.94
CA THR A 15 11.20 1.61 14.21
C THR A 15 9.86 1.49 14.96
N VAL A 16 8.76 1.54 14.21
CA VAL A 16 7.40 1.41 14.73
C VAL A 16 6.69 0.39 13.89
N ALA A 17 6.02 -0.55 14.55
CA ALA A 17 5.01 -1.36 13.89
C ALA A 17 3.63 -0.83 14.24
N SER A 18 2.73 -0.94 13.28
CA SER A 18 1.33 -0.60 13.45
C SER A 18 0.48 -1.83 13.15
N MET A 19 -0.58 -1.99 13.93
CA MET A 19 -1.57 -3.04 13.78
C MET A 19 -2.94 -2.38 13.72
N VAL A 20 -3.66 -2.64 12.65
CA VAL A 20 -5.06 -2.26 12.47
C VAL A 20 -5.93 -3.51 12.50
N THR A 21 -7.15 -3.37 12.98
CA THR A 21 -8.08 -4.49 13.16
C THR A 21 -9.35 -4.20 12.40
N PHE A 22 -9.86 -5.22 11.71
CA PHE A 22 -11.16 -5.21 11.05
C PHE A 22 -12.03 -6.31 11.66
N VAL A 23 -13.28 -5.97 11.95
CA VAL A 23 -14.32 -6.90 12.40
C VAL A 23 -15.45 -6.81 11.39
N ASP A 24 -15.88 -7.95 10.85
CA ASP A 24 -16.92 -8.03 9.79
C ASP A 24 -16.67 -7.08 8.60
N GLY A 25 -15.39 -6.97 8.20
CA GLY A 25 -14.96 -6.13 7.09
C GLY A 25 -14.91 -4.62 7.41
N VAL A 26 -15.21 -4.20 8.64
CA VAL A 26 -15.21 -2.79 9.07
C VAL A 26 -14.01 -2.51 9.98
N PRO A 27 -13.29 -1.38 9.82
CA PRO A 27 -12.18 -1.05 10.71
C PRO A 27 -12.63 -0.77 12.15
N GLU A 28 -12.10 -1.53 13.10
CA GLU A 28 -12.38 -1.41 14.54
C GLU A 28 -11.25 -0.62 15.24
N LYS A 29 -11.36 0.71 15.19
CA LYS A 29 -10.29 1.63 15.62
C LYS A 29 -9.91 1.49 17.10
N SER A 30 -10.83 1.05 17.95
CA SER A 30 -10.56 0.82 19.38
C SER A 30 -9.54 -0.30 19.61
N ARG A 31 -9.42 -1.23 18.65
CA ARG A 31 -8.50 -2.37 18.67
C ARG A 31 -7.16 -2.10 18.01
N TYR A 32 -6.94 -0.91 17.43
CA TYR A 32 -5.65 -0.56 16.81
C TYR A 32 -4.54 -0.50 17.84
N ARG A 33 -3.34 -0.94 17.47
CA ARG A 33 -2.17 -0.94 18.35
C ARG A 33 -0.94 -0.42 17.61
N SER A 34 -0.12 0.36 18.32
CA SER A 34 1.21 0.74 17.84
C SER A 34 2.25 0.12 18.75
N PHE A 35 3.25 -0.51 18.16
CA PHE A 35 4.34 -1.14 18.88
C PHE A 35 5.59 -0.30 18.70
N ARG A 36 6.17 0.13 19.83
CA ARG A 36 7.52 0.69 19.81
C ARG A 36 8.49 -0.49 19.83
N ILE A 37 9.24 -0.65 18.75
CA ILE A 37 10.28 -1.67 18.66
C ILE A 37 11.47 -1.19 19.47
N ARG A 38 11.94 -2.04 20.38
CA ARG A 38 13.14 -1.79 21.15
C ARG A 38 14.27 -2.33 20.27
N GLY A 39 14.97 -1.45 19.57
CA GLY A 39 16.07 -1.86 18.68
C GLY A 39 17.04 -2.80 19.39
N VAL A 40 17.75 -3.63 18.61
CA VAL A 40 18.78 -4.54 19.11
C VAL A 40 19.74 -3.73 19.96
N ARG A 41 19.82 -4.04 21.25
CA ARG A 41 20.73 -3.33 22.14
C ARG A 41 22.15 -3.81 21.79
N THR A 42 22.99 -2.88 21.38
CA THR A 42 24.43 -3.10 21.17
C THR A 42 25.21 -3.00 22.48
N ASP A 43 24.62 -3.35 23.62
CA ASP A 43 25.32 -3.46 24.91
C ASP A 43 25.76 -4.91 25.17
N GLY A 44 26.56 -5.44 24.24
CA GLY A 44 27.71 -6.32 24.49
C GLY A 44 27.53 -7.66 25.22
N ASN A 45 26.32 -8.09 25.59
CA ASN A 45 26.15 -9.40 26.23
C ASN A 45 24.92 -10.15 25.69
N GLU A 46 25.21 -11.34 25.18
CA GLU A 46 24.35 -12.39 24.59
C GLU A 46 23.51 -12.02 23.36
N GLY A 47 23.97 -12.51 22.20
CA GLY A 47 23.18 -12.67 20.98
C GLY A 47 23.55 -11.74 19.83
N THR A 48 24.83 -11.71 19.45
CA THR A 48 25.34 -10.93 18.31
C THR A 48 24.64 -11.30 17.00
N LEU A 49 23.70 -10.48 16.55
CA LEU A 49 23.54 -10.21 15.12
C LEU A 49 24.18 -8.86 14.87
N ALA A 50 25.34 -8.90 14.21
CA ALA A 50 26.00 -7.71 13.68
C ALA A 50 24.98 -6.90 12.88
N GLN A 51 25.00 -5.57 13.05
CA GLN A 51 24.24 -4.64 12.24
C GLN A 51 24.60 -4.87 10.76
N GLY A 52 23.77 -5.65 10.08
CA GLY A 52 24.09 -6.26 8.80
C GLY A 52 22.82 -6.55 8.03
N SER A 53 22.58 -5.74 7.00
CA SER A 53 21.39 -5.72 6.13
C SER A 53 20.09 -5.24 6.80
N ARG A 54 19.36 -4.34 6.10
CA ARG A 54 17.99 -3.88 6.46
C ARG A 54 17.05 -5.05 6.79
N GLN A 55 17.24 -6.17 6.11
CA GLN A 55 16.40 -7.36 6.19
C GLN A 55 16.48 -8.07 7.56
N ASN A 56 17.61 -7.95 8.26
CA ASN A 56 17.78 -8.50 9.60
C ASN A 56 17.09 -7.63 10.68
N ASP A 57 17.06 -6.30 10.49
CA ASP A 57 16.35 -5.39 11.39
C ASP A 57 14.81 -5.50 11.24
N ASP A 58 14.33 -5.65 10.01
CA ASP A 58 12.91 -5.93 9.70
C ASP A 58 12.44 -7.22 10.36
N PHE A 59 13.24 -8.28 10.30
CA PHE A 59 12.91 -9.56 10.90
C PHE A 59 12.78 -9.47 12.43
N ALA A 60 13.78 -8.90 13.10
CA ALA A 60 13.76 -8.73 14.56
C ALA A 60 12.56 -7.88 15.02
N SER A 61 12.22 -6.86 14.24
CA SER A 61 11.06 -6.01 14.46
C SER A 61 9.74 -6.80 14.38
N MET A 62 9.57 -7.62 13.35
CA MET A 62 8.39 -8.49 13.20
C MET A 62 8.28 -9.49 14.35
N TYR A 63 9.41 -10.10 14.73
CA TYR A 63 9.47 -11.05 15.83
C TYR A 63 9.00 -10.43 17.15
N GLU A 64 9.52 -9.25 17.49
CA GLU A 64 9.14 -8.55 18.72
C GLU A 64 7.64 -8.20 18.75
N VAL A 65 7.08 -7.78 17.61
CA VAL A 65 5.69 -7.31 17.51
C VAL A 65 4.72 -8.48 17.60
N LEU A 66 4.88 -9.47 16.73
CA LEU A 66 4.01 -10.65 16.68
C LEU A 66 4.18 -11.50 17.93
N GLY A 67 5.41 -11.64 18.43
CA GLY A 67 5.69 -12.29 19.72
C GLY A 67 4.87 -11.68 20.85
N ARG A 68 4.93 -10.35 21.03
CA ARG A 68 4.13 -9.67 22.07
C ARG A 68 2.63 -9.82 21.88
N ARG A 69 2.15 -9.78 20.64
CA ARG A 69 0.72 -9.81 20.31
C ARG A 69 0.12 -11.20 20.50
N PHE A 70 0.79 -12.25 20.02
CA PHE A 70 0.30 -13.62 20.16
C PHE A 70 0.55 -14.20 21.55
N GLN A 71 1.66 -13.89 22.22
CA GLN A 71 1.82 -14.24 23.63
C GLN A 71 0.71 -13.64 24.50
N ARG A 72 0.29 -12.40 24.21
CA ARG A 72 -0.86 -11.79 24.89
C ARG A 72 -2.18 -12.47 24.56
N ALA A 73 -2.36 -12.96 23.34
CA ALA A 73 -3.54 -13.74 22.96
C ALA A 73 -3.60 -15.06 23.75
N LEU A 74 -2.49 -15.77 23.78
CA LEU A 74 -2.36 -17.08 24.40
C LEU A 74 -2.41 -17.02 25.93
N SER A 75 -2.02 -15.89 26.54
CA SER A 75 -2.09 -15.68 28.00
C SER A 75 -3.36 -14.96 28.46
N GLY A 76 -4.15 -14.40 27.53
CA GLY A 76 -5.41 -13.69 27.81
C GLY A 76 -6.54 -14.62 28.27
N THR A 77 -6.43 -15.91 28.03
CA THR A 77 -7.38 -16.94 28.49
C THR A 77 -7.33 -17.18 30.01
N ASP A 78 -6.26 -16.77 30.70
CA ASP A 78 -6.06 -17.05 32.14
C ASP A 78 -6.53 -15.93 33.08
N ARG A 79 -6.90 -14.75 32.56
CA ARG A 79 -7.19 -13.57 33.38
C ARG A 79 -8.67 -13.23 33.57
N GLY A 80 -9.58 -14.00 32.97
CA GLY A 80 -11.02 -13.74 33.09
C GLY A 80 -11.47 -12.41 32.47
N ASP A 81 -10.65 -11.82 31.60
CA ASP A 81 -11.03 -10.65 30.82
C ASP A 81 -12.05 -11.11 29.77
N GLU A 82 -13.33 -10.76 29.92
CA GLU A 82 -14.40 -10.99 28.92
C GLU A 82 -14.18 -10.21 27.60
N ASP A 83 -13.09 -9.46 27.51
CA ASP A 83 -12.76 -8.61 26.39
C ASP A 83 -11.97 -9.40 25.32
N ASP A 84 -12.69 -9.95 24.34
CA ASP A 84 -12.19 -10.64 23.13
C ASP A 84 -11.21 -9.80 22.29
N ALA A 85 -10.87 -8.58 22.72
CA ALA A 85 -9.93 -7.68 22.05
C ALA A 85 -8.52 -8.27 21.85
N TRP A 86 -8.16 -9.36 22.55
CA TRP A 86 -6.85 -10.00 22.42
C TRP A 86 -6.89 -11.44 21.91
N SER A 87 -8.07 -11.99 21.55
CA SER A 87 -8.18 -13.31 20.95
C SER A 87 -7.31 -13.42 19.69
N LEU A 88 -6.99 -14.66 19.27
CA LEU A 88 -6.33 -14.84 17.98
C LEU A 88 -7.26 -14.34 16.85
N PRO A 89 -6.73 -13.62 15.84
CA PRO A 89 -7.53 -13.22 14.69
C PRO A 89 -7.77 -14.41 13.76
N ASP A 90 -8.81 -14.34 12.93
CA ASP A 90 -9.03 -15.34 11.87
C ASP A 90 -7.99 -15.20 10.76
N LEU A 91 -7.60 -13.96 10.45
CA LEU A 91 -6.65 -13.65 9.39
C LEU A 91 -5.64 -12.58 9.81
N VAL A 92 -4.36 -12.86 9.59
CA VAL A 92 -3.24 -11.92 9.68
C VAL A 92 -2.83 -11.52 8.27
N VAL A 93 -2.78 -10.21 8.01
CA VAL A 93 -2.32 -9.61 6.76
C VAL A 93 -1.04 -8.83 7.02
N ILE A 94 0.02 -9.15 6.29
CA ILE A 94 1.28 -8.39 6.36
C ILE A 94 1.34 -7.42 5.18
N ASP A 95 1.55 -6.12 5.44
CA ASP A 95 1.77 -5.13 4.37
C ASP A 95 3.17 -5.29 3.78
N GLY A 96 3.27 -6.25 2.84
CA GLY A 96 4.40 -6.41 1.95
C GLY A 96 4.51 -7.80 1.33
N GLY A 97 5.73 -8.17 0.93
CA GLY A 97 5.94 -9.26 -0.03
C GLY A 97 6.23 -10.64 0.57
N LYS A 98 6.46 -11.62 -0.32
CA LYS A 98 6.83 -13.01 0.02
C LYS A 98 7.96 -13.15 1.06
N GLY A 99 8.95 -12.26 1.02
CA GLY A 99 10.06 -12.28 1.98
C GLY A 99 9.59 -12.01 3.42
N GLN A 100 8.67 -11.06 3.61
CA GLN A 100 8.08 -10.76 4.91
C GLN A 100 7.09 -11.84 5.36
N LEU A 101 6.35 -12.45 4.43
CA LEU A 101 5.53 -13.62 4.75
C LEU A 101 6.38 -14.73 5.40
N GLY A 102 7.50 -15.10 4.77
CA GLY A 102 8.38 -16.16 5.31
C GLY A 102 8.91 -15.83 6.71
N GLN A 103 9.22 -14.57 6.96
CA GLN A 103 9.64 -14.08 8.28
C GLN A 103 8.55 -14.27 9.34
N VAL A 104 7.31 -13.88 9.03
CA VAL A 104 6.17 -14.02 9.93
C VAL A 104 5.83 -15.47 10.23
N LEU A 105 5.89 -16.34 9.22
CA LEU A 105 5.64 -17.77 9.39
C LEU A 105 6.65 -18.40 10.35
N ALA A 106 7.93 -18.01 10.28
CA ALA A 106 8.93 -18.46 11.24
C ALA A 106 8.59 -18.02 12.67
N VAL A 107 8.19 -16.75 12.87
CA VAL A 107 7.78 -16.24 14.19
C VAL A 107 6.58 -17.00 14.76
N ILE A 108 5.56 -17.22 13.93
CA ILE A 108 4.33 -17.93 14.33
C ILE A 108 4.65 -19.38 14.70
N GLY A 109 5.49 -20.04 13.91
CA GLY A 109 5.98 -21.39 14.19
C GLY A 109 6.73 -21.49 15.52
N ASP A 110 7.65 -20.56 15.79
CA ASP A 110 8.40 -20.51 17.05
C ASP A 110 7.51 -20.31 18.29
N LEU A 111 6.39 -19.60 18.12
CA LEU A 111 5.40 -19.36 19.18
C LEU A 111 4.42 -20.52 19.38
N GLY A 112 4.48 -21.55 18.52
CA GLY A 112 3.58 -22.70 18.57
C GLY A 112 2.13 -22.37 18.22
N VAL A 113 1.87 -21.27 17.50
CA VAL A 113 0.53 -20.90 17.05
C VAL A 113 0.21 -21.69 15.77
N PRO A 114 -0.87 -22.50 15.73
CA PRO A 114 -1.24 -23.23 14.52
C PRO A 114 -1.58 -22.28 13.37
N ILE A 115 -1.30 -22.72 12.14
CA ILE A 115 -1.65 -21.98 10.91
C ILE A 115 -2.75 -22.74 10.19
N GLY A 116 -3.73 -22.02 9.67
CA GLY A 116 -4.88 -22.61 8.97
C GLY A 116 -6.04 -22.92 9.90
N ALA A 117 -6.82 -23.95 9.56
CA ALA A 117 -8.12 -24.24 10.16
C ALA A 117 -8.14 -24.37 11.71
N GLU A 118 -7.02 -24.73 12.33
CA GLU A 118 -6.90 -24.91 13.78
C GLU A 118 -6.26 -23.71 14.49
N GLY A 119 -5.94 -22.63 13.76
CA GLY A 119 -5.32 -21.44 14.33
C GLY A 119 -5.58 -20.21 13.48
N VAL A 120 -4.52 -19.60 12.95
CA VAL A 120 -4.60 -18.30 12.28
C VAL A 120 -4.24 -18.44 10.80
N ASP A 121 -5.07 -17.91 9.90
CA ASP A 121 -4.67 -17.74 8.51
C ASP A 121 -3.70 -16.56 8.39
N VAL A 122 -2.69 -16.69 7.53
CA VAL A 122 -1.65 -15.65 7.36
C VAL A 122 -1.46 -15.41 5.88
N VAL A 123 -1.48 -14.15 5.47
CA VAL A 123 -1.16 -13.73 4.11
C VAL A 123 -0.26 -12.51 4.12
N ALA A 124 0.47 -12.29 3.02
CA ALA A 124 1.16 -11.02 2.79
C ALA A 124 0.61 -10.36 1.53
N LEU A 125 0.48 -9.04 1.55
CA LEU A 125 -0.16 -8.26 0.51
C LEU A 125 0.86 -7.30 -0.10
N ALA A 126 1.19 -7.51 -1.38
CA ALA A 126 2.07 -6.59 -2.10
C ALA A 126 1.26 -5.64 -2.97
N LYS A 127 1.51 -4.35 -2.73
CA LYS A 127 0.86 -3.24 -3.42
C LYS A 127 1.09 -3.24 -4.93
N GLU A 128 0.03 -2.95 -5.66
CA GLU A 128 0.09 -2.66 -7.10
C GLU A 128 1.16 -1.58 -7.40
N ARG A 129 1.99 -1.85 -8.40
CA ARG A 129 2.99 -0.90 -8.90
C ARG A 129 2.83 -0.67 -10.38
N LYS A 130 2.93 0.60 -10.77
CA LYS A 130 2.98 1.03 -12.18
C LYS A 130 4.34 1.64 -12.46
N ASP A 131 5.09 1.01 -13.36
CA ASP A 131 6.37 1.52 -13.82
C ASP A 131 6.20 2.08 -15.22
N ILE A 132 6.61 3.33 -15.44
CA ILE A 132 6.59 3.92 -16.79
C ILE A 132 7.65 3.20 -17.63
N ILE A 133 7.24 2.60 -18.74
CA ILE A 133 8.12 1.93 -19.71
C ILE A 133 8.17 2.66 -21.06
N GLY A 134 7.37 3.70 -21.25
CA GLY A 134 7.39 4.52 -22.45
C GLY A 134 6.47 5.73 -22.34
N ARG A 135 6.66 6.71 -23.23
CA ARG A 135 5.83 7.92 -23.31
C ARG A 135 5.56 8.30 -24.76
N GLY A 136 4.42 8.93 -24.98
CA GLY A 136 4.02 9.46 -26.27
C GLY A 136 3.54 8.40 -27.26
N ARG A 137 3.10 8.87 -28.43
CA ARG A 137 2.51 8.03 -29.49
C ARG A 137 3.45 6.93 -29.96
N ASP A 138 4.75 7.23 -30.07
CA ASP A 138 5.75 6.25 -30.52
C ASP A 138 5.90 5.06 -29.57
N ALA A 139 5.74 5.28 -28.25
CA ALA A 139 5.78 4.19 -27.28
C ALA A 139 4.60 3.23 -27.42
N VAL A 140 3.42 3.78 -27.72
CA VAL A 140 2.22 2.97 -28.00
C VAL A 140 2.36 2.21 -29.32
N ALA A 141 2.92 2.84 -30.35
CA ALA A 141 3.18 2.18 -31.64
C ALA A 141 4.09 0.95 -31.48
N ARG A 142 5.23 1.11 -30.78
CA ARG A 142 6.16 0.00 -30.49
C ARG A 142 5.51 -1.16 -29.73
N LEU A 143 4.59 -0.87 -28.81
CA LEU A 143 3.87 -1.92 -28.09
C LEU A 143 2.90 -2.70 -28.98
N ARG A 144 2.19 -1.99 -29.88
CA ARG A 144 1.27 -2.62 -30.83
C ARG A 144 2.04 -3.57 -31.75
N GLU A 145 3.19 -3.12 -32.25
CA GLU A 145 4.10 -3.95 -33.06
C GLU A 145 4.59 -5.19 -32.29
N GLN A 146 5.05 -5.04 -31.04
CA GLN A 146 5.50 -6.15 -30.21
C GLN A 146 4.39 -7.16 -29.91
N ARG A 147 3.16 -6.68 -29.67
CA ARG A 147 1.99 -7.54 -29.42
C ARG A 147 1.60 -8.32 -30.68
N GLN A 148 1.61 -7.69 -31.85
CA GLN A 148 1.38 -8.35 -33.13
C GLN A 148 2.45 -9.40 -33.44
N ALA A 149 3.72 -9.10 -33.14
CA ALA A 149 4.83 -10.04 -33.35
C ALA A 149 4.84 -11.22 -32.36
N SER A 150 4.22 -11.07 -31.20
CA SER A 150 4.20 -12.10 -30.13
C SER A 150 2.85 -12.85 -30.04
N ALA A 151 1.87 -12.51 -30.89
CA ALA A 151 0.58 -13.19 -30.91
C ALA A 151 0.77 -14.65 -31.39
N PRO A 152 0.20 -15.65 -30.70
CA PRO A 152 0.22 -17.02 -31.21
C PRO A 152 -0.49 -17.04 -32.56
N ALA A 153 0.07 -17.74 -33.55
CA ALA A 153 -0.61 -17.99 -34.82
C ALA A 153 -1.89 -18.77 -34.52
N VAL A 154 -3.02 -18.07 -34.46
CA VAL A 154 -4.34 -18.70 -34.41
C VAL A 154 -4.42 -19.55 -35.67
N ALA A 155 -4.57 -20.87 -35.48
CA ALA A 155 -4.68 -21.83 -36.55
C ALA A 155 -5.82 -21.41 -37.49
N GLN A 156 -5.44 -20.90 -38.66
CA GLN A 156 -6.33 -20.75 -39.81
C GLN A 156 -6.55 -22.15 -40.38
N ASP A 157 -7.38 -22.97 -39.73
CA ASP A 157 -7.95 -24.14 -40.38
C ASP A 157 -9.28 -24.51 -39.73
N ALA A 158 -10.33 -23.81 -40.16
CA ALA A 158 -11.69 -24.31 -40.13
C ALA A 158 -12.24 -24.13 -41.55
N PRO A 159 -12.63 -25.19 -42.27
CA PRO A 159 -13.17 -25.05 -43.60
C PRO A 159 -14.54 -24.37 -43.51
N ALA A 160 -14.67 -23.23 -44.20
CA ALA A 160 -15.96 -22.60 -44.44
C ALA A 160 -16.75 -23.47 -45.43
N GLU A 161 -17.83 -24.10 -44.97
CA GLU A 161 -18.89 -24.56 -45.85
C GLU A 161 -19.61 -23.34 -46.43
N ILE A 162 -19.35 -23.07 -47.71
CA ILE A 162 -20.13 -22.13 -48.52
C ILE A 162 -21.33 -22.91 -49.07
N VAL A 163 -22.53 -22.55 -48.64
CA VAL A 163 -23.78 -22.95 -49.29
C VAL A 163 -24.09 -21.88 -50.34
N GLU A 164 -24.04 -22.27 -51.61
CA GLU A 164 -24.47 -21.44 -52.73
C GLU A 164 -26.00 -21.25 -52.72
N GLY A 165 -26.44 -20.01 -52.93
CA GLY A 165 -27.83 -19.65 -53.19
C GLY A 165 -27.88 -18.44 -54.12
N ALA A 166 -28.26 -18.68 -55.38
CA ALA A 166 -28.32 -17.73 -56.48
C ALA A 166 -29.45 -16.68 -56.34
N GLY A 167 -29.26 -15.52 -56.99
CA GLY A 167 -30.32 -14.56 -57.30
C GLY A 167 -29.82 -13.18 -57.72
N GLU A 168 -29.63 -12.97 -59.03
CA GLU A 168 -29.42 -11.67 -59.69
C GLU A 168 -30.68 -10.78 -59.65
N SER A 169 -30.50 -9.46 -59.56
CA SER A 169 -31.09 -8.50 -60.52
C SER A 169 -30.58 -7.06 -60.31
N ASP A 170 -30.41 -6.37 -61.43
CA ASP A 170 -29.78 -5.07 -61.67
C ASP A 170 -30.48 -3.81 -61.12
N GLY A 171 -29.72 -2.70 -61.02
CA GLY A 171 -30.23 -1.33 -60.93
C GLY A 171 -29.15 -0.27 -60.65
N GLU A 172 -28.92 0.64 -61.61
CA GLU A 172 -27.96 1.76 -61.65
C GLU A 172 -28.22 2.91 -60.63
N PRO A 173 -27.28 3.88 -60.46
CA PRO A 173 -27.05 4.60 -59.19
C PRO A 173 -27.85 5.90 -59.03
N ALA A 174 -28.14 6.26 -57.79
CA ALA A 174 -28.65 7.58 -57.43
C ALA A 174 -27.81 8.22 -56.32
N ASP A 175 -27.42 9.45 -56.61
CA ASP A 175 -26.77 10.48 -55.79
C ASP A 175 -27.45 10.64 -54.41
N THR A 176 -26.66 10.88 -53.34
CA THR A 176 -26.94 11.61 -52.07
C THR A 176 -26.22 10.96 -50.85
N PRO A 177 -26.27 11.59 -49.66
CA PRO A 177 -25.19 12.28 -48.96
C PRO A 177 -24.48 11.37 -47.93
N GLU A 178 -23.78 10.33 -48.37
CA GLU A 178 -23.18 9.33 -47.46
C GLU A 178 -21.81 9.71 -46.85
N LEU A 179 -21.12 10.73 -47.37
CA LEU A 179 -19.74 11.03 -46.96
C LEU A 179 -19.60 11.78 -45.62
N VAL A 180 -20.68 12.37 -45.10
CA VAL A 180 -20.65 13.06 -43.79
C VAL A 180 -21.07 12.11 -42.66
N GLN A 181 -22.05 11.23 -42.91
CA GLN A 181 -22.46 10.21 -41.94
C GLN A 181 -21.41 9.10 -41.80
N ALA A 182 -20.64 8.78 -42.85
CA ALA A 182 -19.54 7.82 -42.77
C ALA A 182 -18.38 8.28 -41.88
N ALA A 183 -18.13 9.60 -41.77
CA ALA A 183 -17.08 10.14 -40.91
C ALA A 183 -17.50 10.18 -39.43
N GLU A 184 -18.76 10.53 -39.14
CA GLU A 184 -19.31 10.49 -37.78
C GLU A 184 -19.51 9.04 -37.30
N HIS A 185 -19.91 8.11 -38.19
CA HIS A 185 -19.90 6.68 -37.88
C HIS A 185 -18.47 6.15 -37.70
N ALA A 186 -17.47 6.60 -38.47
CA ALA A 186 -16.09 6.14 -38.28
C ALA A 186 -15.51 6.59 -36.92
N GLU A 187 -15.81 7.81 -36.45
CA GLU A 187 -15.38 8.26 -35.11
C GLU A 187 -16.17 7.58 -33.98
N GLN A 188 -17.46 7.28 -34.16
CA GLN A 188 -18.24 6.48 -33.21
C GLN A 188 -17.82 5.02 -33.18
N VAL A 189 -17.48 4.44 -34.33
CA VAL A 189 -16.99 3.06 -34.44
C VAL A 189 -15.56 2.98 -33.89
N GLU A 190 -14.67 3.95 -34.12
CA GLU A 190 -13.34 3.96 -33.49
C GLU A 190 -13.43 4.14 -31.97
N SER A 191 -14.35 4.96 -31.46
CA SER A 191 -14.52 5.15 -30.01
C SER A 191 -15.21 3.95 -29.33
N GLU A 192 -16.15 3.28 -30.00
CA GLU A 192 -16.74 2.01 -29.57
C GLU A 192 -15.77 0.83 -29.71
N GLU A 193 -14.92 0.79 -30.74
CA GLU A 193 -13.86 -0.21 -30.91
C GLU A 193 -12.74 -0.04 -29.87
N ILE A 194 -12.37 1.20 -29.52
CA ILE A 194 -11.43 1.46 -28.42
C ILE A 194 -12.03 1.04 -27.07
N ALA A 195 -13.32 1.32 -26.84
CA ALA A 195 -14.02 0.88 -25.62
C ALA A 195 -14.21 -0.64 -25.57
N ALA A 196 -14.48 -1.28 -26.72
CA ALA A 196 -14.59 -2.74 -26.85
C ALA A 196 -13.23 -3.43 -26.73
N HIS A 197 -12.13 -2.87 -27.26
CA HIS A 197 -10.78 -3.39 -27.06
C HIS A 197 -10.23 -3.16 -25.64
N GLU A 198 -10.70 -2.14 -24.92
CA GLU A 198 -10.43 -1.98 -23.48
C GLU A 198 -11.24 -2.96 -22.60
N ALA A 199 -12.36 -3.47 -23.11
CA ALA A 199 -13.18 -4.50 -22.46
C ALA A 199 -12.68 -5.93 -22.77
N ASP A 200 -12.23 -6.18 -24.00
CA ASP A 200 -11.71 -7.48 -24.47
C ASP A 200 -10.31 -7.81 -23.90
N ALA A 201 -9.62 -6.81 -23.32
CA ALA A 201 -8.45 -7.03 -22.48
C ALA A 201 -8.78 -7.64 -21.09
N ARG A 202 -10.06 -7.91 -20.78
CA ARG A 202 -10.53 -8.29 -19.44
C ARG A 202 -11.39 -9.57 -19.38
N ASP A 203 -11.14 -10.60 -20.18
CA ASP A 203 -11.30 -11.98 -19.68
C ASP A 203 -10.78 -13.01 -20.68
N PRO A 204 -9.80 -13.81 -20.27
CA PRO A 204 -9.91 -15.25 -20.45
C PRO A 204 -10.05 -15.86 -19.06
N GLU A 205 -11.06 -16.71 -18.84
CA GLU A 205 -11.24 -17.48 -17.61
C GLU A 205 -9.89 -18.02 -17.09
N GLN A 206 -9.32 -17.39 -16.06
CA GLN A 206 -8.05 -17.81 -15.48
C GLN A 206 -8.32 -18.82 -14.37
N ALA A 207 -8.09 -20.09 -14.67
CA ALA A 207 -8.13 -21.16 -13.67
C ALA A 207 -7.12 -20.88 -12.53
N PRO A 208 -7.42 -21.31 -11.28
CA PRO A 208 -6.51 -21.15 -10.16
C PRO A 208 -5.14 -21.78 -10.46
N GLY A 209 -4.07 -20.99 -10.43
CA GLY A 209 -2.69 -21.45 -10.67
C GLY A 209 -2.05 -21.08 -12.02
N GLN A 210 -2.60 -20.11 -12.77
CA GLN A 210 -1.88 -19.53 -13.91
C GLN A 210 -0.82 -18.51 -13.46
N ALA A 211 0.41 -18.73 -13.94
CA ALA A 211 1.54 -17.86 -13.73
C ALA A 211 1.29 -16.43 -14.23
N TRP A 212 1.77 -15.49 -13.43
CA TRP A 212 1.70 -14.03 -13.57
C TRP A 212 2.04 -13.48 -14.94
N ILE A 213 1.24 -12.51 -15.38
CA ILE A 213 1.66 -11.59 -16.44
C ILE A 213 1.52 -10.18 -15.89
N ASP A 214 2.66 -9.53 -15.62
CA ASP A 214 2.72 -8.08 -15.56
C ASP A 214 2.10 -7.56 -16.85
N TYR A 215 1.02 -6.80 -16.77
CA TYR A 215 0.33 -6.33 -17.96
C TYR A 215 0.75 -4.91 -18.28
N VAL A 216 0.58 -4.51 -19.53
CA VAL A 216 0.96 -3.18 -20.00
C VAL A 216 -0.29 -2.39 -20.33
N VAL A 217 -0.38 -1.16 -19.84
CA VAL A 217 -1.48 -0.23 -20.12
C VAL A 217 -0.92 1.09 -20.64
N ALA A 218 -1.60 1.69 -21.62
CA ALA A 218 -1.39 3.08 -21.97
C ALA A 218 -2.45 3.92 -21.26
N GLN A 219 -2.05 5.01 -20.62
CA GLN A 219 -2.99 5.95 -19.97
C GLN A 219 -2.63 7.38 -20.39
N ALA A 220 -3.61 8.29 -20.36
CA ALA A 220 -3.36 9.70 -20.63
C ALA A 220 -2.27 10.24 -19.69
N SER A 221 -1.29 10.97 -20.25
CA SER A 221 -0.28 11.63 -19.43
C SER A 221 -0.81 12.94 -18.85
N ALA A 222 -0.09 13.50 -17.88
CA ALA A 222 -0.47 14.77 -17.23
C ALA A 222 -0.42 15.99 -18.17
N SER A 223 0.26 15.88 -19.32
CA SER A 223 0.33 16.93 -20.33
C SER A 223 -0.38 16.48 -21.60
N ALA A 224 -1.40 17.21 -22.03
CA ALA A 224 -2.16 16.90 -23.23
C ALA A 224 -1.27 16.80 -24.49
N ASP A 225 -0.18 17.57 -24.54
CA ASP A 225 0.73 17.63 -25.69
C ASP A 225 1.76 16.50 -25.73
N ALA A 226 1.96 15.77 -24.63
CA ALA A 226 3.00 14.75 -24.52
C ALA A 226 2.56 13.35 -25.00
N GLY A 227 1.27 13.16 -25.30
CA GLY A 227 0.68 11.85 -25.60
C GLY A 227 0.61 10.92 -24.37
N PRO A 228 0.18 9.66 -24.52
CA PRO A 228 -0.04 8.76 -23.39
C PRO A 228 1.26 8.26 -22.76
N ASP A 229 1.24 8.05 -21.44
CA ASP A 229 2.28 7.32 -20.72
C ASP A 229 1.94 5.82 -20.77
N VAL A 230 2.95 5.01 -21.01
CA VAL A 230 2.86 3.55 -21.06
C VAL A 230 3.41 2.98 -19.76
N TYR A 231 2.60 2.18 -19.08
CA TYR A 231 2.93 1.59 -17.79
C TYR A 231 3.00 0.07 -17.89
N ARG A 232 4.04 -0.52 -17.29
CA ARG A 232 4.02 -1.90 -16.83
C ARG A 232 3.34 -1.94 -15.46
N VAL A 233 2.24 -2.67 -15.37
CA VAL A 233 1.44 -2.82 -14.16
C VAL A 233 1.74 -4.16 -13.53
N ARG A 234 2.17 -4.10 -12.28
CA ARG A 234 2.27 -5.23 -11.36
C ARG A 234 1.05 -5.17 -10.47
N PRO A 235 0.02 -6.01 -10.67
CA PRO A 235 -1.23 -5.95 -9.92
C PRO A 235 -1.03 -6.19 -8.42
N GLU A 236 -2.09 -5.97 -7.65
CA GLU A 236 -2.17 -6.38 -6.24
C GLU A 236 -1.97 -7.89 -6.11
N ARG A 237 -1.07 -8.32 -5.22
CA ARG A 237 -0.72 -9.74 -5.03
C ARG A 237 -0.89 -10.19 -3.59
N VAL A 238 -1.58 -11.30 -3.38
CA VAL A 238 -1.74 -11.95 -2.07
C VAL A 238 -0.86 -13.20 -2.02
N PHE A 239 0.16 -13.21 -1.17
CA PHE A 239 1.00 -14.36 -0.91
C PHE A 239 0.41 -15.20 0.21
N VAL A 240 0.22 -16.49 -0.07
CA VAL A 240 -0.35 -17.47 0.84
C VAL A 240 0.70 -18.54 1.18
N PRO A 241 0.81 -18.98 2.44
CA PRO A 241 1.71 -20.05 2.86
C PRO A 241 1.50 -21.33 2.03
N GLY A 242 2.60 -22.00 1.68
CA GLY A 242 2.57 -23.23 0.87
C GLY A 242 2.27 -23.02 -0.62
N ILE A 243 1.73 -21.87 -1.03
CA ILE A 243 1.46 -21.57 -2.44
C ILE A 243 2.65 -20.83 -3.04
N ARG A 244 3.26 -21.41 -4.09
CA ARG A 244 4.43 -20.81 -4.74
C ARG A 244 4.09 -19.50 -5.43
N GLU A 245 2.95 -19.49 -6.09
CA GLU A 245 2.37 -18.36 -6.82
C GLU A 245 1.41 -17.63 -5.89
N ALA A 246 1.66 -16.36 -5.63
CA ALA A 246 0.64 -15.48 -5.08
C ALA A 246 -0.60 -15.35 -5.98
N ILE A 247 -1.68 -14.91 -5.37
CA ILE A 247 -3.00 -14.76 -5.96
C ILE A 247 -3.13 -13.32 -6.47
N ASN A 248 -3.53 -13.16 -7.73
CA ASN A 248 -3.97 -11.88 -8.26
C ASN A 248 -5.41 -11.63 -7.85
N LEU A 249 -5.70 -10.46 -7.30
CA LEU A 249 -7.08 -10.04 -7.07
C LEU A 249 -7.60 -9.33 -8.32
N LYS A 250 -8.69 -9.84 -8.90
CA LYS A 250 -9.32 -9.28 -10.11
C LYS A 250 -9.63 -7.79 -9.87
N PRO A 251 -9.24 -6.89 -10.78
CA PRO A 251 -9.63 -5.49 -10.68
C PRO A 251 -11.14 -5.34 -10.53
N GLY A 252 -11.59 -4.56 -9.55
CA GLY A 252 -13.02 -4.36 -9.27
C GLY A 252 -13.70 -5.48 -8.47
N SER A 253 -12.98 -6.52 -8.02
CA SER A 253 -13.55 -7.56 -7.18
C SER A 253 -13.68 -7.13 -5.71
N SER A 254 -14.64 -7.73 -4.99
CA SER A 254 -14.90 -7.40 -3.57
C SER A 254 -13.71 -7.76 -2.67
N GLU A 255 -13.03 -8.86 -2.97
CA GLU A 255 -11.82 -9.32 -2.28
C GLU A 255 -10.69 -8.30 -2.45
N ARG A 256 -10.53 -7.78 -3.67
CA ARG A 256 -9.56 -6.71 -3.96
C ARG A 256 -9.85 -5.47 -3.13
N TYR A 257 -11.09 -5.00 -3.14
CA TYR A 257 -11.49 -3.80 -2.38
C TYR A 257 -11.28 -3.98 -0.88
N LEU A 258 -11.57 -5.16 -0.34
CA LEU A 258 -11.32 -5.44 1.08
C LEU A 258 -9.83 -5.41 1.41
N MET A 259 -9.00 -6.10 0.62
CA MET A 259 -7.55 -6.15 0.84
C MET A 259 -6.90 -4.76 0.69
N GLU A 260 -7.30 -3.99 -0.33
CA GLU A 260 -6.86 -2.60 -0.49
C GLU A 260 -7.25 -1.74 0.71
N ARG A 261 -8.49 -1.83 1.20
CA ARG A 261 -8.94 -1.12 2.41
C ARG A 261 -8.12 -1.48 3.64
N VAL A 262 -7.87 -2.78 3.85
CA VAL A 262 -7.11 -3.28 5.00
C VAL A 262 -5.69 -2.74 4.98
N ARG A 263 -5.01 -2.81 3.81
CA ARG A 263 -3.67 -2.27 3.61
C ARG A 263 -3.61 -0.76 3.77
N ASP A 264 -4.48 -0.04 3.07
CA ASP A 264 -4.44 1.42 3.05
C ASP A 264 -4.74 1.99 4.45
N GLU A 265 -5.57 1.31 5.24
CA GLU A 265 -5.82 1.66 6.63
C GLU A 265 -4.60 1.41 7.53
N ALA A 266 -3.91 0.28 7.35
CA ALA A 266 -2.65 -0.01 8.04
C ALA A 266 -1.60 1.06 7.72
N HIS A 267 -1.40 1.34 6.44
CA HIS A 267 -0.47 2.35 5.95
C HIS A 267 -0.83 3.75 6.44
N ARG A 268 -2.11 4.15 6.42
CA ARG A 268 -2.61 5.43 6.95
C ARG A 268 -2.30 5.57 8.43
N PHE A 269 -2.52 4.51 9.20
CA PHE A 269 -2.26 4.50 10.63
C PHE A 269 -0.75 4.59 10.91
N ALA A 270 0.08 3.84 10.20
CA ALA A 270 1.54 3.90 10.26
C ALA A 270 2.08 5.30 9.96
N ILE A 271 1.66 5.91 8.83
CA ILE A 271 2.04 7.30 8.46
C ILE A 271 1.66 8.28 9.58
N THR A 272 0.48 8.13 10.16
CA THR A 272 0.02 9.02 11.23
C THR A 272 0.92 8.92 12.47
N LEU A 273 1.28 7.70 12.87
CA LEU A 273 2.19 7.45 13.99
C LEU A 273 3.57 8.06 13.73
N HIS A 274 4.09 7.85 12.52
CA HIS A 274 5.37 8.37 12.07
C HIS A 274 5.39 9.90 12.01
N ARG A 275 4.32 10.53 11.50
CA ARG A 275 4.18 11.99 11.48
C ARG A 275 4.19 12.56 12.90
N LYS A 276 3.40 11.98 13.81
CA LYS A 276 3.36 12.39 15.23
C LYS A 276 4.73 12.25 15.89
N ARG A 277 5.47 11.16 15.64
CA ARG A 277 6.81 10.95 16.21
C ARG A 277 7.87 11.86 15.60
N ARG A 278 7.88 12.03 14.27
CA ARG A 278 8.79 12.97 13.58
C ARG A 278 8.59 14.39 14.09
N SER A 279 7.33 14.81 14.27
CA SER A 279 7.01 16.10 14.87
C SER A 279 7.61 16.21 16.28
N LYS A 280 7.41 15.21 17.17
CA LYS A 280 8.00 15.19 18.52
C LYS A 280 9.53 15.14 18.55
N ARG A 281 10.20 14.53 17.57
CA ARG A 281 11.68 14.48 17.51
C ARG A 281 12.27 15.78 16.99
N SER A 282 11.70 16.32 15.90
CA SER A 282 12.04 17.65 15.40
C SER A 282 11.82 18.72 16.48
N LEU A 283 10.76 18.58 17.30
CA LEU A 283 10.50 19.38 18.50
C LEU A 283 11.64 19.31 19.51
N LYS A 284 12.09 18.10 19.83
CA LYS A 284 13.15 17.88 20.80
C LYS A 284 14.45 18.52 20.30
N SER A 285 14.84 18.25 19.06
CA SER A 285 16.05 18.83 18.45
C SER A 285 15.99 20.35 18.37
N ALA A 286 14.89 20.93 17.88
CA ALA A 286 14.76 22.38 17.70
C ALA A 286 14.67 23.14 19.03
N LEU A 287 14.08 22.53 20.08
CA LEU A 287 14.09 23.09 21.43
C LEU A 287 15.40 22.79 22.19
N ASP A 288 16.15 21.76 21.81
CA ASP A 288 17.46 21.42 22.39
C ASP A 288 18.52 22.47 22.05
N GLU A 289 18.37 23.18 20.93
CA GLU A 289 19.25 24.25 20.49
C GLU A 289 18.98 25.61 21.18
N ILE A 290 17.90 25.74 21.95
CA ILE A 290 17.51 27.00 22.58
C ILE A 290 18.10 27.08 23.99
N ASP A 291 19.06 27.97 24.16
CA ASP A 291 19.67 28.25 25.45
C ASP A 291 18.63 28.79 26.47
N GLY A 292 18.64 28.21 27.68
CA GLY A 292 17.65 28.47 28.73
C GLY A 292 16.36 27.63 28.66
N VAL A 293 16.16 26.80 27.63
CA VAL A 293 15.00 25.88 27.54
C VAL A 293 15.40 24.49 28.03
N GLY A 294 15.19 24.23 29.32
CA GLY A 294 15.45 22.92 29.93
C GLY A 294 14.33 21.87 29.68
N PRO A 295 14.56 20.58 30.01
CA PRO A 295 13.60 19.49 29.78
C PRO A 295 12.21 19.70 30.39
N ALA A 296 12.13 20.39 31.54
CA ALA A 296 10.86 20.71 32.19
C ALA A 296 10.01 21.70 31.38
N LEU A 297 10.64 22.79 30.92
CA LEU A 297 10.02 23.81 30.07
C LEU A 297 9.59 23.25 28.72
N LYS A 298 10.39 22.36 28.13
CA LYS A 298 10.02 21.63 26.91
C LYS A 298 8.71 20.89 27.10
N ARG A 299 8.62 20.04 28.13
CA ARG A 299 7.38 19.29 28.42
C ARG A 299 6.18 20.21 28.63
N ALA A 300 6.38 21.36 29.29
CA ALA A 300 5.32 22.33 29.51
C ALA A 300 4.82 22.95 28.19
N LEU A 301 5.73 23.37 27.30
CA LEU A 301 5.40 23.89 25.96
C LEU A 301 4.64 22.85 25.12
N VAL A 302 5.15 21.61 25.07
CA VAL A 302 4.49 20.54 24.29
C VAL A 302 3.13 20.19 24.85
N LYS A 303 2.98 20.19 26.18
CA LYS A 303 1.70 19.92 26.83
C LYS A 303 0.68 21.03 26.57
N HIS A 304 1.11 22.28 26.54
CA HIS A 304 0.22 23.43 26.34
C HIS A 304 -0.21 23.59 24.87
N PHE A 305 0.73 23.55 23.93
CA PHE A 305 0.46 23.81 22.51
C PHE A 305 0.21 22.55 21.65
N GLY A 306 0.46 21.36 22.20
CA GLY A 306 0.24 20.07 21.55
C GLY A 306 1.26 19.69 20.46
N SER A 307 1.77 20.65 19.67
CA SER A 307 2.73 20.40 18.58
C SER A 307 3.75 21.52 18.38
N VAL A 308 4.90 21.21 17.75
CA VAL A 308 5.94 22.20 17.37
C VAL A 308 5.42 23.22 16.39
N ALA A 309 4.59 22.78 15.45
CA ALA A 309 4.03 23.66 14.44
C ALA A 309 3.21 24.75 15.14
N ALA A 310 2.40 24.36 16.13
CA ALA A 310 1.65 25.30 16.96
C ALA A 310 2.57 26.21 17.80
N ILE A 311 3.66 25.70 18.37
CA ILE A 311 4.65 26.52 19.12
C ILE A 311 5.37 27.51 18.18
N ARG A 312 5.69 27.09 16.95
CA ARG A 312 6.36 27.90 15.93
C ARG A 312 5.48 29.07 15.48
N THR A 313 4.17 28.84 15.39
CA THR A 313 3.19 29.85 15.01
C THR A 313 2.60 30.62 16.21
N ALA A 314 2.96 30.25 17.44
CA ALA A 314 2.43 30.90 18.64
C ALA A 314 3.00 32.31 18.79
N GLU A 315 2.15 33.24 19.21
CA GLU A 315 2.58 34.58 19.57
C GLU A 315 3.35 34.59 20.89
N VAL A 316 4.19 35.60 21.09
CA VAL A 316 5.01 35.75 22.31
C VAL A 316 4.12 35.78 23.56
N ALA A 317 2.94 36.40 23.48
CA ALA A 317 1.97 36.44 24.57
C ALA A 317 1.50 35.03 24.97
N ALA A 318 1.13 34.20 24.00
CA ALA A 318 0.71 32.82 24.27
C ALA A 318 1.86 31.98 24.86
N LEU A 319 3.09 32.15 24.37
CA LEU A 319 4.26 31.46 24.92
C LEU A 319 4.50 31.80 26.40
N CYS A 320 4.24 33.04 26.81
CA CYS A 320 4.36 33.49 28.20
C CYS A 320 3.29 32.91 29.13
N GLU A 321 2.18 32.36 28.62
CA GLU A 321 1.18 31.67 29.43
C GLU A 321 1.71 30.36 30.04
N VAL A 322 2.77 29.82 29.45
CA VAL A 322 3.42 28.60 29.96
C VAL A 322 4.30 28.95 31.15
N ARG A 323 3.96 28.36 32.31
CA ARG A 323 4.69 28.54 33.57
C ARG A 323 6.20 28.35 33.40
N GLY A 324 6.96 29.39 33.75
CA GLY A 324 8.42 29.42 33.65
C GLY A 324 8.96 30.08 32.38
N ILE A 325 8.10 30.53 31.46
CA ILE A 325 8.49 31.29 30.27
C ILE A 325 8.25 32.78 30.53
N GLY A 326 9.33 33.54 30.65
CA GLY A 326 9.28 35.00 30.62
C GLY A 326 9.37 35.55 29.19
N GLN A 327 9.07 36.84 29.04
CA GLN A 327 9.08 37.57 27.76
C GLN A 327 10.36 37.34 26.93
N SER A 328 11.53 37.46 27.56
CA SER A 328 12.84 37.31 26.91
C SER A 328 13.13 35.88 26.44
N LEU A 329 12.52 34.87 27.07
CA LEU A 329 12.64 33.48 26.63
C LEU A 329 11.65 33.17 25.50
N ALA A 330 10.43 33.68 25.58
CA ALA A 330 9.43 33.56 24.52
C ALA A 330 9.88 34.18 23.19
N GLU A 331 10.50 35.36 23.23
CA GLU A 331 11.06 36.02 22.04
C GLU A 331 12.20 35.22 21.42
N ARG A 332 13.10 34.65 22.24
CA ARG A 332 14.16 33.75 21.76
C ARG A 332 13.59 32.49 21.13
N ILE A 333 12.58 31.87 21.75
CA ILE A 333 11.90 30.69 21.20
C ILE A 333 11.32 31.00 19.82
N ARG A 334 10.62 32.14 19.67
CA ARG A 334 10.06 32.57 18.39
C ARG A 334 11.14 32.86 17.35
N ALA A 335 12.22 33.54 17.74
CA ALA A 335 13.32 33.89 16.86
C ALA A 335 14.08 32.65 16.34
N THR A 336 14.31 31.65 17.19
CA THR A 336 15.01 30.42 16.80
C THR A 336 14.12 29.51 15.95
N LEU A 337 12.85 29.34 16.33
CA LEU A 337 11.93 28.44 15.61
C LEU A 337 11.36 29.03 14.31
N GLY A 338 11.34 30.36 14.16
CA GLY A 338 10.85 31.05 12.97
C GLY A 338 11.87 31.17 11.82
N ARG A 339 13.14 30.78 12.04
CA ARG A 339 14.21 30.82 11.03
C ARG A 339 14.35 29.55 10.18
N GLY A 340 13.53 28.52 10.41
CA GLY A 340 13.55 27.26 9.64
C GLY A 340 12.19 26.59 9.56
#